data_AF-A0AAW5TE13-F1
#
_entry.id   AF-A0AAW5TE13-F1
#
_cell.length_a   1.000
_cell.length_b   1.000
_cell.length_c   1.000
_cell.angle_alpha   90.00
_cell.angle_beta   90.00
_cell.angle_gamma   90.00
#
_symmetry.space_group_name_H-M   'P 1'
#
loop_
_entity.id
_entity.type
_entity.pdbx_description
1 polymer ?
#
loop_
_entity_poly.entity_id
_entity_poly.type
_entity_poly.pdbx_seq_one_letter_code
_entity_poly.pdbx_strand_id
1 'polypeptide(L)'
;MTTRNERSQAPDVEDLARSMLLLHGAHDDDDHHAGGDAGPAGGSWAKAPSFASDPERAAAVREASARDRERYLTSGLVSVDCRFCHVSVQVKKLSAEHTSVQWSSEAVERCATFSEIRSTGGDPARARSCPRLTDSIKHAVAEGCLEEVSSAPSPGDG
;
A
#
# COMPACT_ATOMS: atom_id res chain seq x y z
N MET A 1 58.01 -23.33 -5.20
CA MET A 1 57.55 -22.02 -5.72
C MET A 1 56.07 -22.15 -6.05
N THR A 2 55.20 -21.83 -5.10
CA THR A 2 53.75 -22.00 -5.20
C THR A 2 53.12 -20.87 -6.00
N THR A 3 52.63 -21.19 -7.19
CA THR A 3 51.77 -20.34 -8.02
C THR A 3 50.42 -20.15 -7.32
N ARG A 4 50.19 -19.01 -6.68
CA ARG A 4 48.90 -18.68 -6.06
C ARG A 4 48.03 -17.95 -7.07
N ASN A 5 47.02 -18.67 -7.54
CA ASN A 5 45.86 -18.29 -8.33
C ASN A 5 45.37 -16.83 -8.10
N GLU A 6 45.64 -15.94 -9.06
CA GLU A 6 45.33 -14.49 -9.05
C GLU A 6 43.82 -14.18 -9.24
N ARG A 7 42.95 -15.19 -9.27
CA ARG A 7 41.50 -15.07 -9.53
C ARG A 7 40.62 -14.83 -8.29
N SER A 8 41.18 -14.50 -7.12
CA SER A 8 40.41 -14.44 -5.87
C SER A 8 40.46 -13.11 -5.11
N GLN A 9 40.98 -12.04 -5.70
CA GLN A 9 40.87 -10.71 -5.08
C GLN A 9 39.55 -10.07 -5.53
N ALA A 10 38.66 -9.77 -4.57
CA ALA A 10 37.44 -9.04 -4.86
C ALA A 10 37.79 -7.68 -5.50
N PRO A 11 37.05 -7.24 -6.54
CA PRO A 11 37.34 -5.97 -7.21
C PRO A 11 37.29 -4.83 -6.21
N ASP A 12 38.18 -3.85 -6.39
CA ASP A 12 38.22 -2.66 -5.57
C ASP A 12 36.91 -1.86 -5.70
N VAL A 13 36.57 -1.08 -4.66
CA VAL A 13 35.32 -0.30 -4.62
C VAL A 13 35.25 0.68 -5.79
N GLU A 14 36.37 1.26 -6.22
CA GLU A 14 36.41 2.15 -7.39
C GLU A 14 36.18 1.40 -8.70
N ASP A 15 36.70 0.18 -8.84
CA ASP A 15 36.49 -0.65 -10.02
C ASP A 15 35.03 -1.09 -10.14
N LEU A 16 34.42 -1.46 -9.01
CA LEU A 16 33.01 -1.80 -8.96
C LEU A 16 32.15 -0.57 -9.29
N ALA A 17 32.47 0.60 -8.73
CA ALA A 17 31.76 1.85 -9.01
C ALA A 17 31.88 2.23 -10.50
N ARG A 18 33.06 2.12 -11.09
CA ARG A 18 33.31 2.40 -12.51
C ARG A 18 32.58 1.42 -13.43
N SER A 19 32.54 0.14 -13.06
CA SER A 19 31.79 -0.89 -13.79
C SER A 19 30.27 -0.66 -13.71
N MET A 20 29.76 -0.25 -12.55
CA MET A 20 28.35 0.14 -12.38
C MET A 20 28.00 1.40 -13.19
N LEU A 21 28.86 2.42 -13.19
CA LEU A 21 28.74 3.63 -14.01
C LEU A 21 28.76 3.31 -15.51
N LEU A 22 29.59 2.36 -15.95
CA LEU A 22 29.63 1.91 -17.34
C LEU A 22 28.38 1.13 -17.74
N LEU A 23 27.83 0.32 -16.83
CA LEU A 23 26.62 -0.46 -17.10
C LEU A 23 25.35 0.41 -17.10
N HIS A 24 25.30 1.44 -16.25
CA HIS A 24 24.13 2.31 -16.10
C HIS A 24 24.22 3.60 -16.92
N GLY A 25 25.39 3.90 -17.50
CA GLY A 25 25.69 5.17 -18.15
C GLY A 25 25.91 6.28 -17.13
N ALA A 26 26.94 7.11 -17.33
CA ALA A 26 27.03 8.40 -16.64
C ALA A 26 25.98 9.32 -17.25
N HIS A 27 24.89 9.54 -16.51
CA HIS A 27 23.89 10.53 -16.87
C HIS A 27 24.51 11.92 -16.67
N ASP A 28 25.19 12.44 -17.69
CA ASP A 28 25.36 13.88 -17.82
C ASP A 28 23.99 14.44 -18.22
N ASP A 29 23.30 15.03 -17.25
CA ASP A 29 22.05 15.76 -17.43
C ASP A 29 22.30 17.09 -18.15
N ASP A 30 22.88 17.09 -19.36
CA ASP A 30 22.85 18.27 -20.23
C ASP A 30 23.12 17.91 -21.70
N ASP A 31 22.29 18.52 -22.55
CA ASP A 31 22.38 18.71 -23.99
C ASP A 31 22.00 17.59 -24.99
N HIS A 32 20.92 17.91 -25.72
CA HIS A 32 20.79 17.90 -27.18
C HIS A 32 21.62 16.87 -27.99
N HIS A 33 20.96 16.03 -28.81
CA HIS A 33 21.15 15.96 -30.27
C HIS A 33 20.20 14.94 -30.94
N ALA A 34 20.02 15.13 -32.23
CA ALA A 34 18.82 14.87 -33.00
C ALA A 34 18.88 13.62 -33.91
N GLY A 35 17.69 13.14 -34.31
CA GLY A 35 17.43 12.25 -35.46
C GLY A 35 16.82 10.91 -35.02
N GLY A 36 15.61 10.47 -35.41
CA GLY A 36 14.68 10.93 -36.42
C GLY A 36 14.14 9.72 -37.18
N ASP A 37 13.08 9.07 -36.67
CA ASP A 37 11.98 8.52 -37.48
C ASP A 37 10.71 8.40 -36.61
N ALA A 38 9.57 8.71 -37.20
CA ALA A 38 8.41 9.30 -36.53
C ALA A 38 7.59 8.34 -35.63
N GLY A 39 7.38 8.73 -34.36
CA GLY A 39 6.40 8.13 -33.44
C GLY A 39 6.10 9.10 -32.27
N PRO A 40 4.85 9.23 -31.79
CA PRO A 40 4.43 10.44 -31.07
C PRO A 40 4.98 10.50 -29.65
N ALA A 41 5.62 11.65 -29.37
CA ALA A 41 5.88 12.26 -28.07
C ALA A 41 6.48 11.36 -26.97
N GLY A 42 7.67 11.75 -26.51
CA GLY A 42 8.17 11.41 -25.19
C GLY A 42 7.19 11.89 -24.12
N GLY A 43 6.16 11.08 -23.87
CA GLY A 43 5.23 11.24 -22.78
C GLY A 43 5.83 10.57 -21.55
N SER A 44 5.60 11.19 -20.38
CA SER A 44 5.62 10.53 -19.08
C SER A 44 5.35 9.04 -19.25
N TRP A 45 6.31 8.19 -18.86
CA TRP A 45 6.12 6.74 -18.90
C TRP A 45 5.07 6.35 -17.85
N ALA A 46 3.80 6.63 -18.17
CA ALA A 46 2.69 6.02 -17.51
C ALA A 46 2.73 4.54 -17.89
N LYS A 47 2.76 3.67 -16.88
CA LYS A 47 2.69 2.21 -17.08
C LYS A 47 1.43 1.77 -17.83
N ALA A 48 0.43 2.63 -17.92
CA ALA A 48 -0.82 2.41 -18.66
C ALA A 48 -1.14 3.59 -19.59
N PRO A 49 -1.69 3.35 -20.79
CA PRO A 49 -2.18 4.42 -21.67
C PRO A 49 -3.27 5.27 -21.03
N SER A 50 -3.31 6.57 -21.31
CA SER A 50 -4.32 7.48 -20.76
C SER A 50 -5.69 7.39 -21.43
N PHE A 51 -5.78 6.75 -22.60
CA PHE A 51 -6.97 6.72 -23.46
C PHE A 51 -7.56 8.11 -23.75
N ALA A 52 -6.73 9.16 -23.76
CA ALA A 52 -7.19 10.55 -23.92
C ALA A 52 -7.98 10.80 -25.23
N SER A 53 -7.68 10.05 -26.29
CA SER A 53 -8.38 10.11 -27.57
C SER A 53 -9.71 9.34 -27.60
N ASP A 54 -10.03 8.59 -26.55
CA ASP A 54 -11.18 7.70 -26.44
C ASP A 54 -11.84 7.86 -25.05
N PRO A 55 -12.76 8.84 -24.90
CA PRO A 55 -13.35 9.17 -23.61
C PRO A 55 -14.20 8.03 -23.04
N GLU A 56 -14.82 7.21 -23.89
CA GLU A 56 -15.61 6.04 -23.47
C GLU A 56 -14.71 4.97 -22.87
N ARG A 57 -13.62 4.63 -23.54
CA ARG A 57 -12.63 3.68 -23.00
C ARG A 57 -11.96 4.21 -21.74
N ALA A 58 -11.64 5.50 -21.68
CA ALA A 58 -11.11 6.12 -20.47
C ALA A 58 -12.11 6.01 -19.29
N ALA A 59 -13.41 6.22 -19.53
CA ALA A 59 -14.45 6.06 -18.52
C ALA A 59 -14.60 4.60 -18.07
N ALA A 60 -14.62 3.65 -19.01
CA ALA A 60 -14.71 2.23 -18.71
C ALA A 60 -13.54 1.74 -17.85
N VAL A 61 -12.32 2.20 -18.13
CA VAL A 61 -11.13 1.88 -17.32
C VAL A 61 -11.23 2.47 -15.93
N ARG A 62 -11.66 3.75 -15.78
CA ARG A 62 -11.86 4.35 -14.46
C ARG A 62 -12.89 3.60 -13.62
N GLU A 63 -14.00 3.19 -14.22
CA GLU A 63 -15.04 2.41 -13.55
C GLU A 63 -14.53 1.02 -13.15
N ALA A 64 -13.81 0.34 -14.04
CA ALA A 64 -13.17 -0.94 -13.72
C ALA A 64 -12.17 -0.81 -12.55
N SER A 65 -11.32 0.22 -12.56
CA SER A 65 -10.39 0.51 -11.47
C SER A 65 -11.09 0.88 -10.17
N ALA A 66 -12.22 1.59 -10.22
CA ALA A 66 -13.00 1.92 -9.03
C ALA A 66 -13.61 0.67 -8.39
N ARG A 67 -14.20 -0.22 -9.20
CA ARG A 67 -14.75 -1.50 -8.74
C ARG A 67 -13.70 -2.46 -8.21
N ASP A 68 -12.53 -2.51 -8.86
CA ASP A 68 -11.39 -3.30 -8.38
C ASP A 68 -10.91 -2.78 -7.02
N ARG A 69 -10.69 -1.47 -6.90
CA ARG A 69 -10.34 -0.83 -5.62
C ARG A 69 -11.36 -1.13 -4.52
N GLU A 70 -12.65 -0.99 -4.82
CA GLU A 70 -13.72 -1.29 -3.88
C GLU A 70 -13.63 -2.75 -3.40
N ARG A 71 -13.53 -3.71 -4.33
CA ARG A 71 -13.32 -5.13 -3.99
C ARG A 71 -12.10 -5.33 -3.10
N TYR A 72 -10.97 -4.73 -3.43
CA TYR A 72 -9.74 -4.84 -2.64
C TYR A 72 -9.90 -4.28 -1.22
N LEU A 73 -10.59 -3.15 -1.08
CA LEU A 73 -10.72 -2.45 0.18
C LEU A 73 -11.83 -2.99 1.07
N THR A 74 -12.86 -3.65 0.54
CA THR A 74 -14.03 -4.07 1.35
C THR A 74 -14.25 -5.58 1.42
N SER A 75 -13.57 -6.38 0.58
CA SER A 75 -13.74 -7.84 0.58
C SER A 75 -13.38 -8.49 1.93
N GLY A 76 -14.34 -9.20 2.50
CA GLY A 76 -14.16 -9.99 3.73
C GLY A 76 -14.03 -9.16 5.00
N LEU A 77 -14.34 -7.86 4.96
CA LEU A 77 -14.41 -7.03 6.15
C LEU A 77 -15.84 -7.00 6.69
N VAL A 78 -15.94 -7.10 8.01
CA VAL A 78 -17.19 -7.02 8.75
C VAL A 78 -17.22 -5.68 9.49
N SER A 79 -18.37 -5.02 9.46
CA SER A 79 -18.56 -3.79 10.22
C SER A 79 -18.69 -4.10 11.70
N VAL A 80 -17.86 -3.45 12.54
CA VAL A 80 -17.89 -3.59 13.99
C VAL A 80 -18.04 -2.21 14.62
N ASP A 81 -19.05 -2.07 15.46
CA ASP A 81 -19.26 -0.86 16.23
C ASP A 81 -18.50 -0.89 17.55
N CYS A 82 -17.78 0.18 17.86
CA CYS A 82 -17.22 0.37 19.19
C CYS A 82 -18.37 0.50 20.20
N ARG A 83 -18.44 -0.41 21.17
CA ARG A 83 -19.52 -0.43 22.19
C ARG A 83 -19.49 0.78 23.14
N PHE A 84 -18.41 1.56 23.12
CA PHE A 84 -18.26 2.75 23.95
C PHE A 84 -18.66 4.05 23.23
N CYS A 85 -18.14 4.28 22.02
CA CYS A 85 -18.37 5.53 21.29
C CYS A 85 -19.19 5.37 20.00
N HIS A 86 -19.68 4.15 19.73
CA HIS A 86 -20.55 3.81 18.59
C HIS A 86 -20.00 4.18 17.21
N VAL A 87 -18.67 4.29 17.11
CA VAL A 87 -17.99 4.46 15.82
C VAL A 87 -17.90 3.09 15.15
N SER A 88 -18.36 3.02 13.90
CA SER A 88 -18.23 1.85 13.04
C SER A 88 -16.87 1.83 12.34
N VAL A 89 -16.23 0.65 12.34
CA VAL A 89 -14.99 0.37 11.61
C VAL A 89 -15.13 -0.94 10.84
N GLN A 90 -14.30 -1.12 9.81
CA GLN A 90 -14.28 -2.36 9.03
C GLN A 90 -13.15 -3.25 9.55
N VAL A 91 -13.48 -4.48 9.96
CA VAL A 91 -12.55 -5.40 10.64
C VAL A 91 -12.47 -6.73 9.92
N LYS A 92 -11.24 -7.25 9.78
CA LYS A 92 -10.98 -8.61 9.29
C LYS A 92 -9.94 -9.28 10.18
N LYS A 93 -10.27 -10.46 10.72
CA LYS A 93 -9.30 -11.30 11.43
C LYS A 93 -8.51 -12.14 10.42
N LEU A 94 -7.20 -11.97 10.39
CA LEU A 94 -6.31 -12.76 9.55
C LEU A 94 -5.74 -13.97 10.31
N SER A 95 -5.66 -13.86 11.65
CA SER A 95 -5.36 -14.95 12.58
C SER A 95 -5.87 -14.58 13.98
N ALA A 96 -5.76 -15.49 14.95
CA ALA A 96 -6.09 -15.22 16.35
C ALA A 96 -5.35 -13.99 16.92
N GLU A 97 -4.10 -13.77 16.52
CA GLU A 97 -3.28 -12.62 16.96
C GLU A 97 -3.34 -11.42 16.01
N HIS A 98 -3.69 -11.63 14.74
CA HIS A 98 -3.63 -10.58 13.72
C HIS A 98 -5.01 -10.11 13.27
N THR A 99 -5.28 -8.83 13.53
CA THR A 99 -6.54 -8.16 13.16
C THR A 99 -6.22 -6.97 12.27
N SER A 100 -6.79 -6.94 11.06
CA SER A 100 -6.81 -5.76 10.22
C SER A 100 -8.03 -4.91 10.59
N VAL A 101 -7.80 -3.63 10.84
CA VAL A 101 -8.86 -2.65 11.13
C VAL A 101 -8.69 -1.48 10.18
N GLN A 102 -9.72 -1.23 9.37
CA GLN A 102 -9.79 -0.05 8.53
C GLN A 102 -10.62 1.03 9.20
N TRP A 103 -10.01 2.21 9.28
CA TRP A 103 -10.58 3.40 9.86
C TRP A 103 -10.94 4.39 8.75
N SER A 104 -12.18 4.87 8.74
CA SER A 104 -12.56 6.04 7.95
C SER A 104 -12.13 7.33 8.66
N SER A 105 -11.97 8.42 7.91
CA SER A 105 -11.68 9.74 8.50
C SER A 105 -12.72 10.12 9.56
N GLU A 106 -13.99 9.85 9.28
CA GLU A 106 -15.10 10.11 10.18
C GLU A 106 -14.99 9.30 11.49
N ALA A 107 -14.56 8.04 11.39
CA ALA A 107 -14.35 7.18 12.54
C ALA A 107 -13.19 7.67 13.43
N VAL A 108 -12.10 8.13 12.82
CA VAL A 108 -10.94 8.69 13.54
C VAL A 108 -11.31 10.00 14.25
N GLU A 109 -12.11 10.84 13.61
CA GLU A 109 -12.59 12.09 14.19
C GLU A 109 -13.52 11.85 15.38
N ARG A 110 -14.50 10.95 15.25
CA ARG A 110 -15.51 10.68 16.29
C ARG A 110 -15.05 9.76 17.44
N CYS A 111 -13.93 9.07 17.30
CA CYS A 111 -13.45 8.14 18.34
C CYS A 111 -13.11 8.88 19.65
N ALA A 112 -13.73 8.45 20.76
CA ALA A 112 -13.51 9.06 22.06
C ALA A 112 -12.06 8.96 22.56
N THR A 113 -11.41 7.79 22.41
CA THR A 113 -10.00 7.64 22.80
C THR A 113 -9.08 8.54 21.98
N PHE A 114 -9.32 8.66 20.68
CA PHE A 114 -8.51 9.54 19.84
C PHE A 114 -8.77 11.02 20.16
N SER A 115 -10.00 11.37 20.55
CA SER A 115 -10.32 12.69 21.07
C SER A 115 -9.58 13.00 22.37
N GLU A 116 -9.52 12.05 23.31
CA GLU A 116 -8.74 12.18 24.56
C GLU A 116 -7.24 12.38 24.26
N ILE A 117 -6.67 11.63 23.31
CA ILE A 117 -5.27 11.79 22.88
C ILE A 117 -5.04 13.19 22.31
N ARG A 118 -5.91 13.67 21.40
CA ARG A 118 -5.79 15.03 20.84
C ARG A 118 -5.88 16.10 21.92
N SER A 119 -6.76 15.92 22.91
CA SER A 119 -6.95 16.88 24.01
C SER A 119 -5.72 17.01 24.93
N THR A 120 -4.91 15.96 25.03
CA THR A 120 -3.65 15.96 25.79
C THR A 120 -2.45 16.42 24.94
N GLY A 121 -2.69 16.86 23.70
CA GLY A 121 -1.65 17.30 22.76
C GLY A 121 -0.94 16.16 22.03
N GLY A 122 -1.45 14.94 22.12
CA GLY A 122 -0.93 13.77 21.41
C GLY A 122 -1.48 13.63 20.00
N ASP A 123 -0.82 12.80 19.19
CA ASP A 123 -1.23 12.43 17.83
C ASP A 123 -1.86 11.03 17.83
N PRO A 124 -3.15 10.88 17.48
CA PRO A 124 -3.81 9.58 17.43
C PRO A 124 -3.20 8.64 16.37
N ALA A 125 -2.52 9.15 15.34
CA ALA A 125 -1.81 8.32 14.36
C ALA A 125 -0.61 7.57 14.96
N ARG A 126 -0.10 8.01 16.12
CA ARG A 126 0.98 7.33 16.86
C ARG A 126 0.46 6.29 17.86
N ALA A 127 -0.85 6.26 18.10
CA ALA A 127 -1.45 5.23 18.95
C ALA A 127 -1.47 3.89 18.20
N ARG A 128 -1.18 2.78 18.91
CA ARG A 128 -1.27 1.44 18.29
C ARG A 128 -2.70 1.10 17.86
N SER A 129 -3.68 1.40 18.71
CA SER A 129 -5.11 1.20 18.46
C SER A 129 -5.95 1.89 19.54
N CYS A 130 -7.27 1.94 19.35
CA CYS A 130 -8.20 2.25 20.43
C CYS A 130 -8.41 0.99 21.30
N PRO A 131 -8.12 1.02 22.62
CA PRO A 131 -8.28 -0.14 23.50
C PRO A 131 -9.76 -0.52 23.66
N ARG A 132 -10.66 0.48 23.74
CA ARG A 132 -12.11 0.26 23.83
C ARG A 132 -12.67 -0.43 22.58
N LEU A 133 -12.14 -0.11 21.40
CA LEU A 133 -12.48 -0.81 20.17
C LEU A 133 -11.92 -2.23 20.17
N THR A 134 -10.67 -2.42 20.62
CA THR A 134 -10.04 -3.75 20.72
C THR A 134 -10.92 -4.70 21.54
N ASP A 135 -11.45 -4.24 22.67
CA ASP A 135 -12.35 -5.05 23.49
C ASP A 135 -13.73 -5.27 22.82
N SER A 136 -14.22 -4.29 22.06
CA SER A 136 -15.44 -4.46 21.25
C SER A 136 -15.26 -5.53 20.17
N ILE A 137 -14.08 -5.58 19.53
CA ILE A 137 -13.74 -6.61 18.53
C ILE A 137 -13.67 -8.00 19.18
N LYS A 138 -13.01 -8.14 20.34
CA LYS A 138 -12.97 -9.42 21.08
C LYS A 138 -14.38 -9.90 21.43
N HIS A 139 -15.24 -8.98 21.85
CA HIS A 139 -16.64 -9.31 22.13
C HIS A 139 -17.39 -9.74 20.86
N ALA A 140 -17.20 -9.05 19.74
CA ALA A 140 -17.81 -9.45 18.46
C ALA A 140 -17.37 -10.86 18.02
N VAL A 141 -16.12 -11.25 18.30
CA VAL A 141 -15.65 -12.63 18.08
C VAL A 141 -16.35 -13.62 19.02
N ALA A 142 -16.43 -13.29 20.31
CA ALA A 142 -17.06 -14.17 21.30
C ALA A 142 -18.56 -14.42 21.04
N GLU A 143 -19.27 -13.42 20.52
CA GLU A 143 -20.70 -13.53 20.14
C GLU A 143 -20.90 -14.17 18.76
N GLY A 144 -19.83 -14.46 18.01
CA GLY A 144 -19.90 -15.00 16.65
C GLY A 144 -20.32 -13.98 15.59
N CYS A 145 -20.36 -12.68 15.94
CA CYS A 145 -20.61 -11.59 14.97
C CYS A 145 -19.39 -11.32 14.07
N LEU A 146 -18.19 -11.70 14.52
CA LEU A 146 -16.94 -11.61 13.76
C LEU A 146 -16.24 -12.97 13.79
N GLU A 147 -15.85 -13.49 12.62
CA GLU A 147 -15.07 -14.73 12.53
C GLU A 147 -13.69 -14.56 13.18
N GLU A 148 -13.24 -15.56 13.94
CA GLU A 148 -11.92 -15.54 14.58
C GLU A 148 -10.75 -15.60 13.58
N VAL A 149 -11.00 -16.23 12.43
CA VAL A 149 -10.13 -16.20 11.24
C VAL A 149 -11.05 -16.10 10.04
N SER A 150 -10.87 -15.05 9.23
CA SER A 150 -11.73 -14.81 8.07
C SER A 150 -11.51 -15.88 7.01
N SER A 151 -12.61 -16.49 6.55
CA SER A 151 -12.58 -17.42 5.41
C SER A 151 -12.64 -16.72 4.05
N ALA A 152 -12.74 -15.39 4.00
CA ALA A 152 -12.89 -14.65 2.77
C ALA A 152 -11.60 -14.70 1.92
N PRO A 153 -11.68 -15.09 0.63
CA PRO A 153 -10.53 -15.21 -0.24
C PRO A 153 -9.81 -13.87 -0.41
N SER A 154 -8.53 -13.94 -0.73
CA SER A 154 -7.76 -12.73 -1.01
C SER A 154 -8.34 -12.02 -2.24
N PRO A 155 -8.50 -10.69 -2.21
CA PRO A 155 -8.86 -9.96 -3.40
C PRO A 155 -7.74 -10.13 -4.44
N GLY A 156 -8.03 -10.85 -5.52
CA GLY A 156 -7.08 -11.23 -6.56
C GLY A 156 -7.25 -12.65 -7.11
N ASP A 157 -7.91 -13.55 -6.37
CA ASP A 157 -8.05 -14.97 -6.74
C ASP A 157 -9.33 -15.31 -7.54
N GLY A 158 -10.01 -14.33 -8.16
CA GLY A 158 -11.29 -14.57 -8.86
C GLY A 158 -11.68 -13.57 -9.93
#